data_AF-M5G9G4-F1
#
_entry.id   AF-M5G9G4-F1
#
_cell.length_a   1.000
_cell.length_b   1.000
_cell.length_c   1.000
_cell.angle_alpha   90.00
_cell.angle_beta   90.00
_cell.angle_gamma   90.00
#
_symmetry.space_group_name_H-M   'P 1'
#
loop_
_entity.id
_entity.type
_entity.pdbx_description
1 polymer ?
#
loop_
_entity_poly.entity_id
_entity_poly.type
_entity_poly.pdbx_seq_one_letter_code
_entity_poly.pdbx_strand_id
1 'polypeptide(L)'
;MRIALHDITLSKWAFPLPESVRTWTDEEVYRVLGSPDVAPVSTVDGSEPGPHAPAEVVAPADMSGLAKALKESIVCIDVGDAVQLDEGPLQRHPTPGLDIWSFAFLIFNILSGYPLIEPFWANEQGVLRQMEILLAKPPGSFRSRLIDHDAILSAEAARNTQNWAKLERHLRGVGTRDESRASMYVDAGRLPILARLDTRLTEEDVQTWKTLLSKMLAYMPDERPDIDMVCAWLEKPGEITMSD
;
A
#
# COMPACT_ATOMS: atom_id res chain seq x y z
N MET A 1 -16.45 -18.29 7.87
CA MET A 1 -15.01 -18.43 7.62
C MET A 1 -14.38 -17.06 7.76
N ARG A 2 -13.45 -16.88 8.70
CA ARG A 2 -12.70 -15.63 8.86
C ARG A 2 -11.25 -15.89 8.45
N ILE A 3 -10.76 -15.08 7.52
CA ILE A 3 -9.40 -15.14 6.99
C ILE A 3 -8.72 -13.83 7.35
N ALA A 4 -7.48 -13.91 7.83
CA ALA A 4 -6.57 -12.78 7.86
C ALA A 4 -5.65 -12.89 6.64
N LEU A 5 -5.61 -11.86 5.80
CA LEU A 5 -4.85 -11.86 4.55
C LEU A 5 -3.35 -11.85 4.84
N HIS A 6 -2.91 -11.04 5.81
CA HIS A 6 -1.50 -10.77 6.05
C HIS A 6 -0.82 -10.11 4.82
N ASP A 7 0.20 -9.27 5.03
CA ASP A 7 0.92 -8.61 3.92
C ASP A 7 0.07 -7.73 2.96
N ILE A 8 -0.90 -6.97 3.49
CA ILE A 8 -1.67 -6.01 2.68
C ILE A 8 -0.76 -4.86 2.22
N THR A 9 -0.40 -4.87 0.94
CA THR A 9 0.42 -3.84 0.28
C THR A 9 -0.15 -3.50 -1.10
N LEU A 10 0.26 -2.38 -1.70
CA LEU A 10 -0.21 -1.93 -3.02
C LEU A 10 -0.03 -2.99 -4.12
N SER A 11 1.07 -3.75 -4.07
CA SER A 11 1.39 -4.79 -5.07
C SER A 11 0.47 -6.01 -5.01
N LYS A 12 -0.33 -6.16 -3.95
CA LYS A 12 -1.27 -7.28 -3.78
C LYS A 12 -2.67 -6.98 -4.31
N TRP A 13 -2.86 -5.82 -4.94
CA TRP A 13 -4.12 -5.43 -5.55
C TRP A 13 -3.91 -5.22 -7.04
N ALA A 14 -4.73 -5.86 -7.84
CA ALA A 14 -4.65 -5.79 -9.30
C ALA A 14 -6.00 -5.37 -9.89
N PHE A 15 -5.95 -4.62 -10.98
CA PHE A 15 -7.13 -4.39 -11.82
C PHE A 15 -7.34 -5.59 -12.73
N PRO A 16 -8.52 -6.23 -12.71
CA PRO A 16 -8.80 -7.34 -13.60
C PRO A 16 -8.85 -6.89 -15.06
N LEU A 17 -8.36 -7.76 -15.93
CA LEU A 17 -8.58 -7.63 -17.37
C LEU A 17 -10.01 -8.12 -17.75
N PRO A 18 -10.60 -7.58 -18.83
CA PRO A 18 -11.80 -8.12 -19.45
C PRO A 18 -11.61 -9.58 -19.85
N GLU A 19 -12.68 -10.38 -19.80
CA GLU A 19 -12.59 -11.79 -20.19
C GLU A 19 -12.18 -11.94 -21.66
N SER A 20 -12.54 -10.97 -22.51
CA SER A 20 -12.13 -10.93 -23.92
C SER A 20 -10.62 -10.90 -24.12
N VAL A 21 -9.83 -10.39 -23.16
CA VAL A 21 -8.37 -10.38 -23.25
C VAL A 21 -7.79 -11.80 -23.21
N ARG A 22 -8.46 -12.73 -22.53
CA ARG A 22 -8.02 -14.14 -22.44
C ARG A 22 -8.16 -14.89 -23.76
N THR A 23 -8.97 -14.37 -24.68
CA THR A 23 -9.20 -14.95 -25.99
C THR A 23 -8.49 -14.19 -27.11
N TRP A 24 -7.60 -13.25 -26.76
CA TRP A 24 -6.85 -12.50 -27.76
C TRP A 24 -5.92 -13.40 -28.56
N THR A 25 -5.86 -13.16 -29.87
CA THR A 25 -4.79 -13.73 -30.71
C THR A 25 -3.49 -12.97 -30.50
N ASP A 26 -2.37 -13.55 -30.93
CA ASP A 26 -1.06 -12.89 -30.91
C ASP A 26 -1.12 -11.52 -31.62
N GLU A 27 -1.83 -11.42 -32.75
CA GLU A 27 -1.99 -10.15 -33.48
C GLU A 27 -2.78 -9.10 -32.68
N GLU A 28 -3.73 -9.52 -31.86
CA GLU A 28 -4.49 -8.63 -30.99
C GLU A 28 -3.64 -8.16 -29.80
N VAL A 29 -2.85 -9.06 -29.22
CA VAL A 29 -1.85 -8.71 -28.20
C VAL A 29 -0.86 -7.69 -28.76
N TYR A 30 -0.27 -7.96 -29.93
CA TYR A 30 0.72 -7.07 -30.53
C TYR A 30 0.13 -5.73 -30.98
N ARG A 31 -1.16 -5.67 -31.34
CA ARG A 31 -1.83 -4.41 -31.66
C ARG A 31 -1.93 -3.49 -30.46
N VAL A 32 -2.05 -4.05 -29.25
CA VAL A 32 -2.21 -3.29 -28.00
C VAL A 32 -0.88 -3.02 -27.32
N LEU A 33 0.01 -4.01 -27.26
CA LEU A 33 1.27 -3.95 -26.52
C LEU A 33 2.51 -3.70 -27.40
N GLY A 34 2.34 -3.73 -28.73
CA GLY A 34 3.45 -3.75 -29.67
C GLY A 34 4.01 -5.17 -29.86
N SER A 35 4.87 -5.32 -30.87
CA SER A 35 5.63 -6.56 -31.04
C SER A 35 6.69 -6.70 -29.94
N PRO A 36 6.97 -7.92 -29.46
CA PRO A 36 7.98 -8.14 -28.45
C PRO A 36 9.35 -7.71 -28.96
N ASP A 37 10.06 -6.95 -28.13
CA ASP A 37 11.47 -6.61 -28.37
C ASP A 37 12.33 -7.73 -27.79
N VAL A 38 13.07 -8.40 -28.65
CA VAL A 38 13.84 -9.60 -28.31
C VAL A 38 15.31 -9.42 -28.63
N ALA A 39 16.16 -10.01 -27.80
CA ALA A 39 17.60 -10.04 -28.01
C ALA A 39 18.14 -11.44 -27.71
N PRO A 40 19.24 -11.88 -28.36
CA PRO A 40 19.85 -13.16 -28.04
C PRO A 40 20.37 -13.18 -26.60
N VAL A 41 20.22 -14.31 -25.92
CA VAL A 41 20.85 -14.51 -24.61
C VAL A 41 22.37 -14.48 -24.76
N SER A 42 23.02 -13.70 -23.92
CA SER A 42 24.48 -13.70 -23.77
C SER A 42 24.84 -13.87 -22.30
N THR A 43 25.92 -14.61 -22.05
CA THR A 43 26.46 -14.74 -20.70
C THR A 43 27.36 -13.54 -20.39
N VAL A 44 27.49 -13.19 -19.11
CA VAL A 44 28.33 -12.06 -18.66
C VAL A 44 29.79 -12.25 -19.05
N ASP A 45 30.26 -13.49 -19.11
CA ASP A 45 31.64 -13.86 -19.46
C ASP A 45 31.87 -14.08 -20.97
N GLY A 46 30.83 -13.94 -21.80
CA GLY A 46 30.89 -14.14 -23.25
C GLY A 46 30.96 -15.59 -23.72
N SER A 47 30.81 -16.56 -22.81
CA SER A 47 30.69 -17.98 -23.15
C SER A 47 29.35 -18.29 -23.85
N GLU A 48 29.28 -19.46 -24.50
CA GLU A 48 28.02 -19.89 -25.11
C GLU A 48 26.98 -20.23 -24.02
N PRO A 49 25.71 -19.78 -24.16
CA PRO A 49 24.66 -20.15 -23.23
C PRO A 49 24.50 -21.68 -23.14
N GLY A 50 24.36 -22.21 -21.92
CA GLY A 50 24.15 -23.64 -21.70
C GLY A 50 22.84 -24.16 -22.32
N PRO A 51 22.66 -25.48 -22.44
CA PRO A 51 21.52 -26.09 -23.15
C PRO A 51 20.14 -25.82 -22.52
N HIS A 52 20.11 -25.24 -21.31
CA HIS A 52 18.89 -24.86 -20.59
C HIS A 52 18.64 -23.35 -20.59
N ALA A 53 19.54 -22.57 -21.18
CA ALA A 53 19.31 -21.14 -21.37
C ALA A 53 18.27 -20.95 -22.49
N PRO A 54 17.33 -19.99 -22.35
CA PRO A 54 16.46 -19.61 -23.45
C PRO A 54 17.30 -19.08 -24.62
N ALA A 55 16.76 -19.14 -25.84
CA ALA A 55 17.45 -18.59 -27.01
C ALA A 55 17.48 -17.06 -26.99
N GLU A 56 16.43 -16.45 -26.44
CA GLU A 56 16.21 -15.01 -26.47
C GLU A 56 15.75 -14.50 -25.09
N VAL A 57 16.12 -13.26 -24.78
CA VAL A 57 15.50 -12.45 -23.73
C VAL A 57 14.46 -11.55 -24.36
N VAL A 58 13.38 -11.30 -23.64
CA VAL A 58 12.30 -10.41 -24.07
C VAL A 58 12.32 -9.19 -23.16
N ALA A 59 12.35 -8.00 -23.74
CA ALA A 59 12.23 -6.77 -22.97
C ALA A 59 10.83 -6.66 -22.33
N PRO A 60 10.70 -6.03 -21.15
CA PRO A 60 9.39 -5.79 -20.55
C PRO A 60 8.47 -5.02 -21.50
N ALA A 61 7.25 -5.51 -21.70
CA ALA A 61 6.25 -4.85 -22.53
C ALA A 61 5.74 -3.55 -21.87
N ASP A 62 5.43 -2.53 -22.68
CA ASP A 62 4.73 -1.35 -22.21
C ASP A 62 3.24 -1.67 -21.98
N MET A 63 2.87 -1.81 -20.71
CA MET A 63 1.51 -2.13 -20.30
C MET A 63 0.56 -0.92 -20.37
N SER A 64 1.04 0.27 -20.75
CA SER A 64 0.21 1.48 -20.84
C SER A 64 -0.95 1.33 -21.84
N GLY A 65 -0.78 0.50 -22.88
CA GLY A 65 -1.82 0.17 -23.85
C GLY A 65 -3.04 -0.54 -23.24
N LEU A 66 -2.85 -1.27 -22.12
CA LEU A 66 -3.92 -1.98 -21.42
C LEU A 66 -4.71 -1.12 -20.45
N ALA A 67 -4.22 0.07 -20.10
CA ALA A 67 -4.87 0.93 -19.10
C ALA A 67 -6.35 1.23 -19.43
N LYS A 68 -6.70 1.31 -20.72
CA LYS A 68 -8.08 1.52 -21.19
C LYS A 68 -8.97 0.28 -21.11
N ALA A 69 -8.35 -0.91 -21.05
CA ALA A 69 -9.07 -2.18 -20.98
C ALA A 69 -9.35 -2.59 -19.53
N LEU A 70 -8.62 -2.06 -18.54
CA LEU A 70 -8.78 -2.43 -17.13
C LEU A 70 -10.22 -2.21 -16.65
N LYS A 71 -10.74 -3.17 -15.89
CA LYS A 71 -12.04 -3.02 -15.22
C LYS A 71 -11.92 -2.02 -14.07
N GLU A 72 -12.99 -1.27 -13.78
CA GLU A 72 -13.12 -0.40 -12.60
C GLU A 72 -13.40 -1.21 -11.32
N SER A 73 -12.65 -2.29 -11.12
CA SER A 73 -12.67 -3.10 -9.90
C SER A 73 -11.24 -3.52 -9.56
N ILE A 74 -11.01 -3.85 -8.29
CA ILE A 74 -9.75 -4.41 -7.84
C ILE A 74 -9.98 -5.81 -7.30
N VAL A 75 -8.98 -6.66 -7.45
CA VAL A 75 -8.95 -7.99 -6.85
C VAL A 75 -7.69 -8.11 -6.00
N CYS A 76 -7.84 -8.72 -4.83
CA CYS A 76 -6.71 -9.15 -4.02
C CYS A 76 -6.06 -10.36 -4.72
N ILE A 77 -4.75 -10.30 -4.91
CA ILE A 77 -3.93 -11.37 -5.45
C ILE A 77 -2.91 -11.81 -4.41
N ASP A 78 -2.27 -12.96 -4.66
CA ASP A 78 -1.19 -13.47 -3.82
C ASP A 78 -1.60 -13.66 -2.34
N VAL A 79 -2.63 -14.49 -2.16
CA VAL A 79 -3.17 -14.89 -0.85
C VAL A 79 -2.44 -16.09 -0.25
N GLY A 80 -1.19 -16.35 -0.66
CA GLY A 80 -0.41 -17.52 -0.25
C GLY A 80 -0.11 -17.55 1.25
N ASP A 81 -0.04 -16.38 1.89
CA ASP A 81 0.25 -16.21 3.32
C ASP A 81 -1.01 -16.01 4.19
N ALA A 82 -2.20 -16.10 3.59
CA ALA A 82 -3.44 -15.88 4.31
C ALA A 82 -3.74 -17.03 5.29
N VAL A 83 -4.23 -16.69 6.49
CA VAL A 83 -4.46 -17.63 7.59
C VAL A 83 -5.93 -17.69 7.97
N GLN A 84 -6.47 -18.90 8.14
CA GLN A 84 -7.80 -19.12 8.70
C GLN A 84 -7.76 -19.06 10.23
N LEU A 85 -8.56 -18.19 10.82
CA LEU A 85 -8.47 -17.87 12.26
C LEU A 85 -8.98 -19.00 13.17
N ASP A 86 -9.76 -19.94 12.63
CA ASP A 86 -10.34 -21.05 13.40
C ASP A 86 -9.35 -22.24 13.56
N GLU A 87 -8.16 -22.18 12.96
CA GLU A 87 -7.17 -23.25 12.94
C GLU A 87 -5.76 -22.78 13.34
N GLY A 88 -5.45 -22.65 14.64
CA GLY A 88 -4.05 -22.49 15.07
C GLY A 88 -3.79 -22.12 16.55
N PRO A 89 -2.73 -22.64 17.19
CA PRO A 89 -2.42 -22.35 18.59
C PRO A 89 -1.74 -20.98 18.77
N LEU A 90 -2.23 -20.22 19.76
CA LEU A 90 -1.73 -18.98 20.37
C LEU A 90 -0.23 -18.63 20.15
N GLN A 91 0.06 -17.45 19.59
CA GLN A 91 0.74 -16.32 20.29
C GLN A 91 1.22 -15.17 19.38
N ARG A 92 1.23 -15.30 18.04
CA ARG A 92 1.56 -14.20 17.09
C ARG A 92 0.77 -14.29 15.77
N HIS A 93 -0.52 -14.59 15.86
CA HIS A 93 -1.30 -14.81 14.65
C HIS A 93 -1.71 -13.49 13.97
N PRO A 94 -1.71 -13.46 12.63
CA PRO A 94 -2.39 -12.42 11.86
C PRO A 94 -3.82 -12.28 12.38
N THR A 95 -4.25 -11.05 12.64
CA THR A 95 -5.64 -10.77 13.02
C THR A 95 -6.29 -9.89 11.97
N PRO A 96 -7.63 -9.94 11.82
CA PRO A 96 -8.33 -8.97 10.99
C PRO A 96 -8.01 -7.53 11.39
N GLY A 97 -7.77 -7.27 12.68
CA GLY A 97 -7.31 -5.95 13.13
C GLY A 97 -5.97 -5.54 12.53
N LEU A 98 -5.02 -6.48 12.33
CA LEU A 98 -3.76 -6.21 11.63
C LEU A 98 -3.96 -5.89 10.15
N ASP A 99 -4.91 -6.57 9.51
CA ASP A 99 -5.29 -6.26 8.13
C ASP A 99 -5.90 -4.85 8.03
N ILE A 100 -6.77 -4.46 8.96
CA ILE A 100 -7.34 -3.09 9.02
C ILE A 100 -6.25 -2.03 9.18
N TRP A 101 -5.25 -2.30 10.01
CA TRP A 101 -4.11 -1.41 10.16
C TRP A 101 -3.35 -1.27 8.84
N SER A 102 -2.97 -2.38 8.22
CA SER A 102 -2.27 -2.37 6.92
C SER A 102 -3.11 -1.74 5.81
N PHE A 103 -4.43 -1.89 5.87
CA PHE A 103 -5.38 -1.25 4.96
C PHE A 103 -5.41 0.27 5.12
N ALA A 104 -5.22 0.81 6.33
CA ALA A 104 -5.08 2.25 6.54
C ALA A 104 -3.83 2.82 5.84
N PHE A 105 -2.70 2.10 5.93
CA PHE A 105 -1.48 2.45 5.19
C PHE A 105 -1.71 2.43 3.68
N LEU A 106 -2.38 1.38 3.19
CA LEU A 106 -2.72 1.23 1.78
C LEU A 106 -3.56 2.41 1.28
N ILE A 107 -4.69 2.70 1.93
CA ILE A 107 -5.59 3.77 1.51
C ILE A 107 -4.88 5.12 1.54
N PHE A 108 -4.13 5.42 2.62
CA PHE A 108 -3.38 6.67 2.69
C PHE A 108 -2.36 6.80 1.55
N ASN A 109 -1.67 5.71 1.20
CA ASN A 109 -0.69 5.71 0.12
C ASN A 109 -1.37 5.92 -1.24
N ILE A 110 -2.53 5.29 -1.48
CA ILE A 110 -3.34 5.50 -2.69
C ILE A 110 -3.76 6.97 -2.80
N LEU A 111 -4.26 7.56 -1.72
CA LEU A 111 -4.77 8.93 -1.72
C LEU A 111 -3.66 9.96 -1.90
N SER A 112 -2.58 9.82 -1.13
CA SER A 112 -1.53 10.84 -1.04
C SER A 112 -0.37 10.64 -2.01
N GLY A 113 -0.16 9.41 -2.51
CA GLY A 113 1.06 9.01 -3.21
C GLY A 113 2.29 8.91 -2.29
N TYR A 114 2.12 8.97 -0.96
CA TYR A 114 3.19 8.86 0.03
C TYR A 114 3.03 7.64 0.92
N PRO A 115 4.12 6.92 1.22
CA PRO A 115 4.07 5.94 2.29
C PRO A 115 3.90 6.68 3.63
N LEU A 116 3.00 6.17 4.47
CA LEU A 116 2.73 6.77 5.78
C LEU A 116 3.93 6.59 6.74
N ILE A 117 4.69 5.50 6.57
CA ILE A 117 5.99 5.24 7.21
C ILE A 117 7.02 5.01 6.10
N GLU A 118 8.17 5.69 6.17
CA GLU A 118 9.20 5.65 5.14
C GLU A 118 10.04 4.36 5.23
N PRO A 119 10.09 3.54 4.15
CA PRO A 119 10.73 2.23 4.19
C PRO A 119 12.26 2.28 4.03
N PHE A 120 12.82 3.37 3.47
CA PHE A 120 14.21 3.42 2.98
C PHE A 120 15.28 3.34 4.09
N TRP A 121 14.91 3.48 5.37
CA TRP A 121 15.82 3.40 6.53
C TRP A 121 15.22 2.60 7.71
N ALA A 122 14.23 1.76 7.43
CA ALA A 122 13.40 1.12 8.44
C ALA A 122 14.06 -0.17 8.99
N ASN A 123 14.89 -0.05 10.03
CA ASN A 123 15.01 -1.15 11.00
C ASN A 123 13.81 -1.11 11.97
N GLU A 124 13.58 -2.18 12.73
CA GLU A 124 12.41 -2.28 13.63
C GLU A 124 12.27 -1.05 14.55
N GLN A 125 13.39 -0.55 15.08
CA GLN A 125 13.41 0.65 15.95
C GLN A 125 13.07 1.93 15.19
N GLY A 126 13.51 2.05 13.93
CA GLY A 126 13.16 3.14 13.04
C GLY A 126 11.66 3.16 12.72
N VAL A 127 11.06 2.00 12.49
CA VAL A 127 9.60 1.86 12.27
C VAL A 127 8.85 2.26 13.53
N LEU A 128 9.23 1.74 14.70
CA LEU A 128 8.60 2.09 15.98
C LEU A 128 8.71 3.58 16.28
N ARG A 129 9.86 4.21 16.02
CA ARG A 129 10.03 5.65 16.18
C ARG A 129 9.10 6.43 15.26
N GLN A 130 8.95 6.01 14.00
CA GLN A 130 8.02 6.63 13.06
C GLN A 130 6.56 6.45 13.50
N MET A 131 6.20 5.28 14.03
CA MET A 131 4.88 5.02 14.63
C MET A 131 4.63 5.93 15.84
N GLU A 132 5.59 6.08 16.75
CA GLU A 132 5.47 6.97 17.91
C GLU A 132 5.28 8.44 17.49
N ILE A 133 5.96 8.86 16.42
CA ILE A 133 5.80 10.20 15.83
C ILE A 133 4.41 10.37 15.21
N LEU A 134 3.85 9.33 14.59
CA LEU A 134 2.58 9.41 13.88
C LEU A 134 1.36 9.29 14.83
N LEU A 135 1.42 8.36 15.79
CA LEU A 135 0.26 7.90 16.57
C LEU A 135 0.36 8.27 18.06
N ALA A 136 1.38 9.03 18.45
CA ALA A 136 1.82 9.22 19.83
C ALA A 136 2.40 7.93 20.45
N LYS A 137 2.91 8.02 21.68
CA LYS A 137 3.56 6.88 22.35
C LYS A 137 2.55 5.78 22.65
N PRO A 138 2.87 4.50 22.39
CA PRO A 138 2.01 3.40 22.76
C PRO A 138 1.90 3.26 24.29
N PRO A 139 0.85 2.58 24.79
CA PRO A 139 0.75 2.19 26.20
C PRO A 139 2.01 1.47 26.68
N GLY A 140 2.44 1.71 27.92
CA GLY A 140 3.70 1.16 28.45
C GLY A 140 3.79 -0.37 28.42
N SER A 141 2.65 -1.06 28.55
CA SER A 141 2.54 -2.53 28.42
C SER A 141 2.72 -3.04 26.99
N PHE A 142 2.48 -2.21 25.98
CA PHE A 142 2.74 -2.51 24.57
C PHE A 142 4.18 -2.16 24.21
N ARG A 143 4.66 -1.01 24.71
CA ARG A 143 6.03 -0.52 24.50
C ARG A 143 7.10 -1.47 25.04
N SER A 144 6.90 -2.01 26.24
CA SER A 144 7.80 -3.00 26.87
C SER A 144 7.89 -4.33 26.13
N ARG A 145 6.94 -4.65 25.24
CA ARG A 145 6.96 -5.84 24.39
C ARG A 145 7.66 -5.64 23.04
N LEU A 146 7.87 -4.38 22.65
CA LEU A 146 8.37 -3.99 21.32
C LEU A 146 9.78 -3.38 21.34
N ILE A 147 10.23 -2.87 22.49
CA ILE A 147 11.50 -2.17 22.61
C ILE A 147 12.45 -3.01 23.47
N ASP A 148 13.56 -3.43 22.87
CA ASP A 148 14.70 -3.96 23.62
C ASP A 148 15.34 -2.82 24.43
N HIS A 149 15.61 -3.04 25.71
CA HIS A 149 15.83 -2.00 26.72
C HIS A 149 17.10 -1.15 26.51
N ASP A 150 17.94 -1.47 25.53
CA ASP A 150 19.21 -0.79 25.26
C ASP A 150 19.13 0.34 24.20
N ALA A 151 18.00 0.54 23.54
CA ALA A 151 17.83 1.64 22.59
C ALA A 151 17.43 2.94 23.31
N ILE A 152 18.42 3.80 23.57
CA ILE A 152 18.22 5.16 24.09
C ILE A 152 17.34 5.96 23.10
N LEU A 153 16.04 6.03 23.37
CA LEU A 153 15.14 6.91 22.65
C LEU A 153 15.24 8.32 23.25
N SER A 154 15.98 9.17 22.52
CA SER A 154 16.18 10.59 22.77
C SER A 154 14.89 11.35 23.10
N ALA A 155 15.03 12.38 23.94
CA ALA A 155 14.00 13.29 24.45
C ALA A 155 13.18 14.06 23.39
N GLU A 156 13.35 13.77 22.10
CA GLU A 156 12.57 14.35 20.99
C GLU A 156 11.15 13.80 20.88
N ALA A 157 10.91 12.53 21.23
CA ALA A 157 9.58 11.92 21.15
C ALA A 157 8.57 12.51 22.16
N ALA A 158 9.03 13.31 23.14
CA ALA A 158 8.19 13.93 24.16
C ALA A 158 7.68 15.33 23.77
N ARG A 159 8.14 15.91 22.65
CA ARG A 159 7.83 17.31 22.27
C ARG A 159 6.82 17.48 21.13
N ASN A 160 6.33 16.41 20.52
CA ASN A 160 5.45 16.54 19.35
C ASN A 160 3.96 16.37 19.70
N THR A 161 3.28 17.50 19.88
CA THR A 161 1.85 17.70 19.59
C THR A 161 1.59 17.78 18.07
N GLN A 162 2.54 17.33 17.23
CA GLN A 162 2.59 17.54 15.78
C GLN A 162 2.30 16.26 14.96
N ASN A 163 1.71 15.25 15.60
CA ASN A 163 1.68 13.86 15.11
C ASN A 163 0.76 13.64 13.89
N TRP A 164 -0.42 14.26 13.91
CA TRP A 164 -1.37 14.20 12.78
C TRP A 164 -1.15 15.31 11.75
N ALA A 165 -0.40 16.37 12.08
CA ALA A 165 -0.17 17.49 11.18
C ALA A 165 0.63 17.09 9.93
N LYS A 166 1.51 16.06 10.00
CA LYS A 166 2.18 15.49 8.81
C LYS A 166 1.16 14.81 7.90
N LEU A 167 0.30 13.95 8.47
CA LEU A 167 -0.75 13.25 7.72
C LEU A 167 -1.72 14.24 7.06
N GLU A 168 -2.25 15.21 7.81
CA GLU A 168 -3.17 16.21 7.26
C GLU A 168 -2.52 17.04 6.16
N ARG A 169 -1.23 17.40 6.30
CA ARG A 169 -0.48 18.12 5.26
C ARG A 169 -0.39 17.31 3.96
N HIS A 170 -0.17 16.00 4.06
CA HIS A 170 -0.14 15.12 2.89
C HIS A 170 -1.54 14.98 2.27
N LEU A 171 -2.60 14.85 3.07
CA LEU A 171 -3.98 14.83 2.58
C LEU A 171 -4.37 16.15 1.90
N ARG A 172 -4.02 17.30 2.48
CA ARG A 172 -4.22 18.63 1.85
C ARG A 172 -3.37 18.82 0.58
N GLY A 173 -2.30 18.04 0.45
CA GLY A 173 -1.43 18.03 -0.73
C GLY A 173 -1.94 17.17 -1.89
N VAL A 174 -3.02 16.40 -1.70
CA VAL A 174 -3.64 15.60 -2.77
C VAL A 174 -4.08 16.50 -3.91
N GLY A 175 -3.70 16.14 -5.14
CA GLY A 175 -3.98 16.93 -6.35
C GLY A 175 -3.21 18.26 -6.46
N THR A 176 -2.17 18.49 -5.64
CA THR A 176 -1.31 19.70 -5.74
C THR A 176 0.05 19.44 -6.40
N ARG A 177 0.40 18.16 -6.60
CA ARG A 177 1.71 17.70 -7.07
C ARG A 177 1.62 17.14 -8.49
N ASP A 178 0.73 17.71 -9.28
CA ASP A 178 0.56 17.42 -10.70
C ASP A 178 1.77 17.95 -11.47
N GLU A 179 2.94 17.35 -11.27
CA GLU A 179 4.07 17.57 -12.17
C GLU A 179 3.67 17.05 -13.56
N SER A 180 3.95 17.86 -14.59
CA SER A 180 3.80 17.50 -15.99
C SER A 180 4.24 16.06 -16.24
N ARG A 181 3.45 15.30 -17.03
CA ARG A 181 3.72 13.90 -17.47
C ARG A 181 5.17 13.66 -17.95
N ALA A 182 5.92 14.71 -18.30
CA ALA A 182 7.33 14.65 -18.66
C ALA A 182 8.29 14.28 -17.51
N SER A 183 7.90 14.42 -16.23
CA SER A 183 8.72 14.08 -15.05
C SER A 183 8.61 12.59 -14.63
N MET A 184 7.60 11.86 -15.13
CA MET A 184 7.26 10.49 -14.70
C MET A 184 8.34 9.42 -14.99
N TYR A 185 9.35 9.72 -15.82
CA TYR A 185 10.39 8.75 -16.21
C TYR A 185 11.66 8.80 -15.37
N VAL A 186 11.79 9.74 -14.41
CA VAL A 186 13.09 10.01 -13.77
C VAL A 186 13.20 9.46 -12.33
N ASP A 187 12.09 9.11 -11.67
CA ASP A 187 12.14 8.70 -10.26
C ASP A 187 11.37 7.39 -10.02
N ALA A 188 12.07 6.27 -10.14
CA ALA A 188 11.54 4.91 -9.91
C ALA A 188 10.98 4.69 -8.49
N GLY A 189 11.11 5.66 -7.58
CA GLY A 189 10.52 5.67 -6.25
C GLY A 189 9.21 6.44 -6.13
N ARG A 190 8.74 7.14 -7.17
CA ARG A 190 7.50 7.93 -7.13
C ARG A 190 6.37 7.19 -7.85
N LEU A 191 5.48 6.58 -7.07
CA LEU A 191 4.25 6.04 -7.61
C LEU A 191 3.37 7.19 -8.15
N PRO A 192 2.73 7.02 -9.32
CA PRO A 192 1.80 8.02 -9.83
C PRO A 192 0.73 8.30 -8.77
N ILE A 193 0.47 9.58 -8.49
CA ILE A 193 -0.68 9.99 -7.69
C ILE A 193 -1.93 9.44 -8.41
N LEU A 194 -2.67 8.56 -7.75
CA LEU A 194 -3.84 7.87 -8.32
C LEU A 194 -5.09 8.76 -8.36
N ALA A 195 -5.06 9.89 -7.65
CA ALA A 195 -6.13 10.88 -7.72
C ALA A 195 -6.16 11.50 -9.13
N ARG A 196 -7.35 11.62 -9.72
CA ARG A 196 -7.53 12.34 -10.98
C ARG A 196 -6.98 13.76 -10.82
N LEU A 197 -6.33 14.28 -11.87
CA LEU A 197 -5.96 15.69 -11.97
C LEU A 197 -7.17 16.56 -11.56
N ASP A 198 -6.92 17.59 -10.76
CA ASP A 198 -7.93 18.48 -10.16
C ASP A 198 -8.80 17.89 -9.02
N THR A 199 -8.54 16.65 -8.58
CA THR A 199 -9.23 16.12 -7.39
C THR A 199 -8.54 16.65 -6.13
N ARG A 200 -9.18 17.63 -5.48
CA ARG A 200 -8.75 18.15 -4.19
C ARG A 200 -9.70 17.66 -3.10
N LEU A 201 -9.12 17.19 -2.01
CA LEU A 201 -9.86 16.95 -0.79
C LEU A 201 -10.28 18.31 -0.21
N THR A 202 -11.56 18.45 0.13
CA THR A 202 -12.04 19.58 0.94
C THR A 202 -11.49 19.45 2.37
N GLU A 203 -11.55 20.52 3.17
CA GLU A 203 -11.13 20.40 4.58
C GLU A 203 -12.02 19.41 5.35
N GLU A 204 -13.29 19.29 4.99
CA GLU A 204 -14.20 18.28 5.54
C GLU A 204 -13.74 16.86 5.19
N ASP A 205 -13.34 16.62 3.94
CA ASP A 205 -12.77 15.33 3.52
C ASP A 205 -11.48 15.02 4.30
N VAL A 206 -10.60 16.00 4.47
CA VAL A 206 -9.35 15.84 5.24
C VAL A 206 -9.65 15.43 6.68
N GLN A 207 -10.62 16.07 7.34
CA GLN A 207 -11.01 15.72 8.70
C GLN A 207 -11.70 14.35 8.77
N THR A 208 -12.51 14.01 7.78
CA THR A 208 -13.12 12.67 7.64
C THR A 208 -12.05 11.60 7.53
N TRP A 209 -11.10 11.76 6.62
CA TRP A 209 -10.01 10.82 6.40
C TRP A 209 -9.12 10.69 7.62
N LYS A 210 -8.77 11.82 8.26
CA LYS A 210 -8.01 11.81 9.53
C LYS A 210 -8.74 11.00 10.60
N THR A 211 -10.04 11.23 10.77
CA THR A 211 -10.85 10.53 11.78
C THR A 211 -10.85 9.03 11.52
N LEU A 212 -11.16 8.61 10.30
CA LEU A 212 -11.16 7.20 9.91
C LEU A 212 -9.78 6.55 10.10
N LEU A 213 -8.72 7.16 9.55
CA LEU A 213 -7.36 6.64 9.65
C LEU A 213 -6.89 6.55 11.11
N SER A 214 -7.27 7.49 11.97
CA SER A 214 -6.94 7.44 13.41
C SER A 214 -7.56 6.25 14.13
N LYS A 215 -8.78 5.85 13.76
CA LYS A 215 -9.44 4.67 14.33
C LYS A 215 -8.84 3.37 13.79
N MET A 216 -8.55 3.30 12.49
CA MET A 216 -7.90 2.13 11.88
C MET A 216 -6.47 1.92 12.38
N LEU A 217 -5.77 3.00 12.74
CA LEU A 217 -4.41 3.00 13.27
C LEU A 217 -4.36 2.98 14.82
N ALA A 218 -5.40 2.47 15.48
CA ALA A 218 -5.37 2.26 16.93
C ALA A 218 -4.33 1.19 17.31
N TYR A 219 -3.55 1.43 18.36
CA TYR A 219 -2.47 0.52 18.77
C TYR A 219 -2.97 -0.88 19.10
N MET A 220 -4.11 -0.99 19.79
CA MET A 220 -4.71 -2.27 20.12
C MET A 220 -5.55 -2.77 18.95
N PRO A 221 -5.36 -4.02 18.47
CA PRO A 221 -6.17 -4.57 17.38
C PRO A 221 -7.67 -4.56 17.66
N ASP A 222 -8.09 -4.75 18.91
CA ASP A 222 -9.49 -4.80 19.33
C ASP A 222 -10.17 -3.42 19.38
N GLU A 223 -9.38 -2.33 19.36
CA GLU A 223 -9.89 -0.95 19.28
C GLU A 223 -10.13 -0.51 17.82
N ARG A 224 -9.70 -1.32 16.85
CA ARG A 224 -9.85 -0.99 15.42
C ARG A 224 -11.26 -1.35 14.94
N PRO A 225 -11.84 -0.55 14.02
CA PRO A 225 -13.10 -0.91 13.39
C PRO A 225 -12.93 -2.21 12.60
N ASP A 226 -14.01 -2.99 12.48
CA ASP A 226 -14.05 -4.07 11.49
C ASP A 226 -14.22 -3.51 10.07
N ILE A 227 -14.11 -4.39 9.07
CA ILE A 227 -14.17 -3.98 7.66
C ILE A 227 -15.55 -3.45 7.27
N ASP A 228 -16.63 -3.96 7.88
CA ASP A 228 -18.00 -3.51 7.59
C ASP A 228 -18.20 -2.06 8.06
N MET A 229 -17.67 -1.72 9.24
CA MET A 229 -17.65 -0.35 9.76
C MET A 229 -16.83 0.59 8.88
N VAL A 230 -15.67 0.14 8.38
CA VAL A 230 -14.85 0.94 7.44
C VAL A 230 -15.60 1.18 6.13
N CYS A 231 -16.19 0.14 5.54
CA CYS A 231 -16.98 0.26 4.32
C CYS A 231 -18.17 1.21 4.49
N ALA A 232 -18.93 1.06 5.58
CA ALA A 232 -20.07 1.92 5.87
C ALA A 232 -19.64 3.39 6.02
N TRP A 233 -18.48 3.65 6.63
CA TRP A 233 -17.92 5.00 6.74
C TRP A 233 -17.55 5.60 5.38
N LEU A 234 -16.99 4.79 4.48
CA LEU A 234 -16.61 5.23 3.13
C LEU A 234 -17.83 5.51 2.24
N GLU A 235 -18.93 4.77 2.42
CA GLU A 235 -20.18 5.01 1.70
C GLU A 235 -20.90 6.27 2.18
N LYS A 236 -20.81 6.57 3.49
CA LYS A 236 -21.47 7.71 4.12
C LYS A 236 -20.55 8.44 5.11
N PRO A 237 -19.62 9.25 4.61
CA PRO A 237 -18.75 10.07 5.44
C PRO A 237 -19.54 10.90 6.47
N GLY A 238 -19.27 10.72 7.76
CA GLY A 238 -19.80 11.60 8.83
C GLY A 238 -21.17 11.26 9.42
N GLU A 239 -21.93 10.31 8.87
CA GLU A 239 -23.21 9.87 9.48
C GLU A 239 -23.03 8.79 10.56
N ILE A 240 -21.90 8.09 10.56
CA ILE A 240 -21.62 7.02 11.50
C ILE A 240 -20.84 7.59 12.69
N THR A 241 -21.52 7.77 13.81
CA THR A 241 -20.85 7.94 15.10
C THR A 241 -20.32 6.57 15.52
N MET A 242 -19.07 6.27 15.17
CA MET A 242 -18.36 5.14 15.78
C MET A 242 -18.15 5.49 17.25
N SER A 243 -18.94 4.91 18.15
CA SER A 243 -18.84 5.09 19.60
C SER A 243 -17.42 4.85 20.09
N ASP A 244 -16.95 5.70 20.99
CA ASP A 244 -15.67 5.54 21.71
C ASP A 244 -15.78 4.48 22.82
#